data_AF-A0AAV4CWU7-F1
#
_entry.id   AF-A0AAV4CWU7-F1
#
_cell.length_a   1.000
_cell.length_b   1.000
_cell.length_c   1.000
_cell.angle_alpha   90.00
_cell.angle_beta   90.00
_cell.angle_gamma   90.00
#
_symmetry.space_group_name_H-M   'P 1'
#
loop_
_entity.id
_entity.type
_entity.pdbx_description
1 polymer ?
#
loop_
_entity_poly.entity_id
_entity_poly.type
_entity_poly.pdbx_seq_one_letter_code
_entity_poly.pdbx_strand_id
1 'polypeptide(L)'
;MVLSDSTIGNGLHKELKKEVQDKIDSDFDESSGNTFTAAMIIIHREADCCGMEGVADFGSKTHHSCDTANEQTGCYDEMQDVIQDNKLYAGLVGAALLALQVIEVICAIVIYKDSSLKINPF
;
A
#
# COMPACT_ATOMS: atom_id res chain seq x y z
N MET A 1 -26.30 11.39 15.13
CA MET A 1 -26.45 10.39 14.05
C MET A 1 -25.13 10.36 13.29
N VAL A 2 -24.22 9.44 13.67
CA VAL A 2 -22.95 9.18 12.98
C VAL A 2 -22.93 7.67 12.73
N LEU A 3 -23.70 7.22 11.74
CA LEU A 3 -23.85 5.81 11.39
C LEU A 3 -24.06 5.70 9.88
N SER A 4 -23.04 6.06 9.10
CA SER A 4 -22.98 5.78 7.65
C SER A 4 -21.58 5.36 7.16
N ASP A 5 -20.53 5.50 7.98
CA ASP A 5 -19.13 5.23 7.57
C ASP A 5 -18.73 3.74 7.56
N SER A 6 -19.42 2.89 8.34
CA SER A 6 -19.05 1.47 8.48
C SER A 6 -19.35 0.63 7.23
N THR A 7 -20.34 1.01 6.41
CA THR A 7 -20.72 0.24 5.21
C THR A 7 -19.82 0.54 4.00
N ILE A 8 -19.33 1.78 3.88
CA ILE A 8 -18.44 2.19 2.77
C ILE A 8 -17.04 1.59 2.98
N GLY A 9 -16.51 1.65 4.20
CA GLY A 9 -15.23 1.00 4.54
C GLY A 9 -15.25 -0.50 4.22
N ASN A 10 -16.29 -1.22 4.66
CA ASN A 10 -16.40 -2.66 4.42
C ASN A 10 -16.53 -3.06 2.94
N GLY A 11 -17.07 -2.19 2.09
CA GLY A 11 -17.12 -2.43 0.64
C GLY A 11 -15.76 -2.23 -0.02
N LEU A 12 -15.07 -1.14 0.32
CA LEU A 12 -13.74 -0.81 -0.22
C LEU A 12 -12.68 -1.85 0.18
N HIS A 13 -12.72 -2.29 1.44
CA HIS A 13 -11.84 -3.31 1.98
C HIS A 13 -11.95 -4.64 1.22
N LYS A 14 -13.17 -5.03 0.80
CA LYS A 14 -13.41 -6.24 0.02
C LYS A 14 -12.92 -6.12 -1.42
N GLU A 15 -13.14 -4.96 -2.04
CA GLU A 15 -12.72 -4.74 -3.42
C GLU A 15 -11.20 -4.67 -3.54
N LEU A 16 -10.53 -3.99 -2.61
CA LEU A 16 -9.07 -3.92 -2.56
C LEU A 16 -8.46 -5.31 -2.34
N LYS A 17 -9.03 -6.07 -1.40
CA LYS A 17 -8.59 -7.44 -1.12
C LYS A 17 -8.69 -8.32 -2.36
N LYS A 18 -9.82 -8.23 -3.07
CA LYS A 18 -10.06 -8.97 -4.30
C LYS A 18 -9.10 -8.57 -5.41
N GLU A 19 -8.87 -7.28 -5.63
CA GLU A 19 -7.97 -6.80 -6.68
C GLU A 19 -6.52 -7.24 -6.44
N VAL A 20 -6.07 -7.28 -5.18
CA VAL A 20 -4.74 -7.79 -4.84
C VAL A 20 -4.68 -9.31 -4.95
N GLN A 21 -5.71 -10.05 -4.52
CA GLN A 21 -5.80 -11.50 -4.71
C GLN A 21 -5.79 -11.87 -6.21
N ASP A 22 -6.57 -11.18 -7.03
CA ASP A 22 -6.61 -11.39 -8.49
C ASP A 22 -5.22 -11.15 -9.11
N LYS A 23 -4.45 -10.19 -8.59
CA LYS A 23 -3.06 -9.93 -8.99
C LYS A 23 -2.07 -10.98 -8.49
N ILE A 24 -2.29 -11.56 -7.30
CA ILE A 24 -1.49 -12.70 -6.83
C ILE A 24 -1.74 -13.89 -7.77
N ASP A 25 -2.99 -14.13 -8.15
CA ASP A 25 -3.33 -15.19 -9.10
C ASP A 25 -2.81 -14.94 -10.52
N SER A 26 -2.78 -13.69 -11.01
CA SER A 26 -2.32 -13.39 -12.37
C SER A 26 -0.81 -13.19 -12.49
N ASP A 27 -0.24 -12.37 -11.61
CA ASP A 27 1.08 -11.75 -11.80
C ASP A 27 2.12 -12.29 -10.81
N PHE A 28 1.72 -12.90 -9.70
CA PHE A 28 2.69 -13.45 -8.76
C PHE A 28 3.32 -14.73 -9.33
N ASP A 29 4.63 -14.67 -9.48
CA ASP A 29 5.50 -15.79 -9.82
C ASP A 29 6.87 -15.47 -9.24
N GLU A 30 7.30 -16.23 -8.24
CA GLU A 30 8.60 -16.08 -7.58
C GLU A 30 9.78 -16.25 -8.55
N SER A 31 9.59 -17.02 -9.63
CA SER A 31 10.60 -17.22 -10.66
C SER A 31 10.65 -16.10 -11.69
N SER A 32 9.62 -15.24 -11.77
CA SER A 32 9.52 -14.19 -12.79
C SER A 32 10.34 -12.94 -12.46
N GLY A 33 10.69 -12.74 -11.18
CA GLY A 33 11.48 -11.60 -10.72
C GLY A 33 10.82 -10.23 -10.97
N ASN A 34 9.51 -10.19 -11.17
CA ASN A 34 8.81 -8.93 -11.45
C ASN A 34 8.72 -8.03 -10.21
N THR A 35 8.47 -6.73 -10.42
CA THR A 35 8.44 -5.74 -9.33
C THR A 35 7.35 -6.03 -8.30
N PHE A 36 6.24 -6.65 -8.73
CA PHE A 36 5.14 -7.01 -7.85
C PHE A 36 5.55 -8.15 -6.89
N THR A 37 6.14 -9.23 -7.41
CA THR A 37 6.74 -10.31 -6.64
C THR A 37 7.79 -9.77 -5.67
N ALA A 38 8.69 -8.89 -6.11
CA ALA A 38 9.71 -8.32 -5.24
C ALA A 38 9.11 -7.51 -4.07
N ALA A 39 8.09 -6.69 -4.34
CA ALA A 39 7.37 -5.97 -3.30
C ALA A 39 6.68 -6.94 -2.33
N MET A 40 6.06 -8.00 -2.85
CA MET A 40 5.36 -9.00 -2.03
C MET A 40 6.32 -9.77 -1.12
N ILE A 41 7.50 -10.17 -1.62
CA ILE A 41 8.54 -10.82 -0.81
C ILE A 41 8.97 -9.93 0.37
N ILE A 42 9.14 -8.62 0.12
CA ILE A 42 9.49 -7.66 1.19
C ILE A 42 8.37 -7.58 2.22
N ILE A 43 7.12 -7.46 1.77
CA ILE A 43 5.96 -7.39 2.66
C ILE A 43 5.87 -8.65 3.53
N HIS A 44 5.97 -9.84 2.92
CA HIS A 44 5.92 -11.10 3.67
C HIS A 44 6.96 -11.16 4.80
N ARG A 45 8.17 -10.67 4.50
CA ARG A 45 9.29 -10.74 5.44
C ARG A 45 9.24 -9.68 6.54
N GLU A 46 8.90 -8.44 6.19
CA GLU A 46 8.90 -7.32 7.14
C GLU A 46 7.65 -7.31 8.03
N ALA A 47 6.52 -7.79 7.52
CA ALA A 47 5.25 -7.86 8.25
C ALA A 47 4.94 -9.26 8.80
N ASP A 48 5.87 -10.22 8.69
CA ASP A 48 5.72 -11.61 9.19
C ASP A 48 4.37 -12.26 8.83
N CYS A 49 4.00 -12.16 7.56
CA CYS A 49 2.72 -12.58 7.03
C CYS A 49 2.86 -13.22 5.64
N CYS A 50 1.82 -13.85 5.15
CA CYS A 50 1.82 -14.47 3.83
C CYS A 50 0.51 -14.23 3.09
N GLY A 51 0.58 -13.77 1.84
CA GLY A 51 -0.61 -13.51 1.04
C GLY A 51 -1.55 -12.48 1.68
N MET A 52 -2.76 -12.36 1.18
CA MET A 52 -3.80 -11.51 1.76
C MET A 52 -4.55 -12.22 2.89
N GLU A 53 -4.85 -13.51 2.73
CA GLU A 53 -5.54 -14.38 3.70
C GLU A 53 -4.65 -15.51 4.24
N GLY A 54 -3.40 -15.60 3.78
CA GLY A 54 -2.49 -16.70 4.09
C GLY A 54 -1.93 -17.34 2.82
N VAL A 55 -1.18 -18.43 2.99
CA VAL A 55 -0.61 -19.23 1.89
C VAL A 55 -1.63 -19.75 0.89
N ALA A 56 -2.92 -19.84 1.27
CA ALA A 56 -3.99 -20.31 0.41
C ALA A 56 -4.17 -19.44 -0.86
N ASP A 57 -3.82 -18.16 -0.80
CA ASP A 57 -3.93 -17.23 -1.93
C ASP A 57 -2.98 -17.56 -3.08
N PHE A 58 -1.94 -18.36 -2.84
CA PHE A 58 -0.99 -18.77 -3.88
C PHE A 58 -1.44 -20.04 -4.60
N GLY A 59 -2.48 -20.74 -4.10
CA GLY A 59 -2.97 -21.98 -4.67
C GLY A 59 -1.86 -23.03 -4.82
N SER A 60 -1.45 -23.32 -6.05
CA SER A 60 -0.35 -24.25 -6.38
C SER A 60 0.97 -23.57 -6.73
N LYS A 61 1.08 -22.25 -6.58
CA LYS A 61 2.29 -21.48 -6.89
C LYS A 61 3.31 -21.58 -5.75
N THR A 62 4.59 -21.50 -6.10
CA THR A 62 5.69 -21.46 -5.13
C THR A 62 5.67 -20.15 -4.35
N HIS A 63 5.85 -20.25 -3.04
CA HIS A 63 5.77 -19.13 -2.08
C HIS A 63 6.87 -19.28 -1.02
N HIS A 64 8.12 -19.47 -1.46
CA HIS A 64 9.29 -19.58 -0.58
C HIS A 64 9.51 -18.35 0.31
N SER A 65 9.03 -17.19 -0.12
CA SER A 65 9.03 -15.98 0.70
C SER A 65 8.19 -16.11 1.98
N CYS A 66 7.22 -17.02 1.99
CA CYS A 66 6.41 -17.31 3.15
C CYS A 66 7.02 -18.38 4.07
N ASP A 67 8.00 -19.19 3.63
CA ASP A 67 8.66 -20.21 4.47
C ASP A 67 9.31 -19.60 5.72
N THR A 68 9.70 -18.32 5.64
CA THR A 68 10.32 -17.56 6.73
C THR A 68 9.34 -16.66 7.49
N ALA A 69 8.08 -16.62 7.07
CA ALA A 69 7.02 -15.77 7.61
C ALA A 69 5.90 -16.63 8.20
N ASN A 70 4.95 -16.02 8.91
CA ASN A 70 3.77 -16.74 9.39
C ASN A 70 2.81 -17.08 8.23
N GLU A 71 2.89 -18.31 7.74
CA GLU A 71 2.08 -18.85 6.64
C GLU A 71 0.56 -18.79 6.86
N GLN A 72 0.11 -18.77 8.12
CA GLN A 72 -1.30 -18.75 8.48
C GLN A 72 -1.87 -17.34 8.65
N THR A 73 -1.01 -16.33 8.74
CA THR A 73 -1.41 -14.93 8.91
C THR A 73 -1.44 -14.23 7.56
N GLY A 74 -2.62 -13.77 7.15
CA GLY A 74 -2.76 -12.93 5.98
C GLY A 74 -2.20 -11.52 6.22
N CYS A 75 -1.41 -11.00 5.28
CA CYS A 75 -0.86 -9.64 5.36
C CYS A 75 -1.94 -8.57 5.39
N TYR A 76 -3.14 -8.87 4.92
CA TYR A 76 -4.26 -7.94 4.99
C TYR A 76 -4.71 -7.68 6.43
N ASP A 77 -4.77 -8.72 7.25
CA ASP A 77 -5.21 -8.62 8.65
C ASP A 77 -4.14 -7.92 9.49
N GLU A 78 -2.86 -8.27 9.29
CA GLU A 78 -1.74 -7.58 9.93
C GLU A 78 -1.68 -6.09 9.55
N MET A 79 -1.88 -5.78 8.27
CA MET A 79 -1.90 -4.39 7.80
C MET A 79 -3.13 -3.63 8.33
N GLN A 80 -4.28 -4.30 8.48
CA GLN A 80 -5.43 -3.70 9.17
C GLN A 80 -5.12 -3.42 10.62
N ASP A 81 -4.50 -4.34 11.35
CA ASP A 81 -4.14 -4.16 12.76
C ASP A 81 -3.15 -3.00 12.91
N VAL A 82 -2.11 -2.91 12.09
CA VAL A 82 -1.16 -1.79 12.11
C VAL A 82 -1.85 -0.43 11.88
N ILE A 83 -2.82 -0.37 10.96
CA ILE A 83 -3.54 0.87 10.63
C ILE A 83 -4.60 1.19 11.69
N GLN A 84 -5.30 0.18 12.21
CA GLN A 84 -6.44 0.35 13.12
C GLN A 84 -6.02 0.50 14.58
N ASP A 85 -4.97 -0.19 15.02
CA ASP A 85 -4.46 -0.08 16.39
C ASP A 85 -3.65 1.20 16.61
N ASN A 86 -3.12 1.78 15.53
CA ASN A 86 -2.32 2.99 15.60
C ASN A 86 -2.85 4.12 14.72
N LYS A 87 -4.16 4.37 14.76
CA LYS A 87 -4.85 5.48 14.04
C LYS A 87 -4.16 6.83 14.19
N LEU A 88 -3.54 7.07 15.35
CA LEU A 88 -2.74 8.27 15.63
C LEU A 88 -1.46 8.33 14.77
N TYR A 89 -0.75 7.21 14.65
CA TYR A 89 0.46 7.12 13.84
C TYR A 89 0.15 7.13 12.34
N ALA A 90 -0.87 6.38 11.90
CA ALA A 90 -1.35 6.43 10.51
C ALA A 90 -1.78 7.86 10.12
N GLY A 91 -2.49 8.56 11.02
CA GLY A 91 -2.86 9.97 10.84
C GLY A 91 -1.64 10.89 10.78
N LEU A 92 -0.62 10.66 11.60
CA LEU A 92 0.61 11.46 11.61
C LEU A 92 1.42 11.28 10.32
N VAL A 93 1.60 10.04 9.86
CA VAL A 93 2.29 9.74 8.59
C VAL A 93 1.53 10.36 7.41
N GLY A 94 0.21 10.22 7.38
CA GLY A 94 -0.64 10.83 6.35
C GLY A 94 -0.52 12.35 6.33
N ALA A 95 -0.56 13.01 7.50
CA ALA A 95 -0.39 14.46 7.59
C ALA A 95 1.00 14.92 7.13
N ALA A 96 2.06 14.17 7.47
CA ALA A 96 3.41 14.48 7.02
C ALA A 96 3.55 14.37 5.49
N LEU A 97 2.98 13.33 4.88
CA LEU A 97 2.97 13.15 3.42
C LEU A 97 2.20 14.29 2.72
N LEU A 98 1.04 14.68 3.24
CA LEU A 98 0.26 15.80 2.70
C LEU A 98 1.02 17.12 2.81
N ALA A 99 1.68 17.38 3.94
CA ALA A 99 2.51 18.58 4.10
C ALA A 99 3.66 18.60 3.09
N LEU A 100 4.31 17.46 2.84
CA LEU A 100 5.38 17.35 1.85
C LEU A 100 4.88 17.65 0.44
N GLN A 101 3.73 17.10 0.02
CA GLN A 101 3.13 17.40 -1.28
C GLN A 101 2.79 18.89 -1.43
N VAL A 102 2.25 19.53 -0.38
CA VAL A 102 1.97 20.97 -0.42
C VAL A 102 3.25 21.79 -0.58
N ILE A 103 4.35 21.39 0.10
CA ILE A 103 5.66 22.03 -0.06
C ILE A 103 6.17 21.89 -1.50
N GLU A 104 6.08 20.70 -2.10
CA GLU A 104 6.49 20.46 -3.49
C GLU A 104 5.72 21.35 -4.47
N VAL A 105 4.40 21.48 -4.30
CA VAL A 105 3.55 22.35 -5.13
C VAL A 105 3.92 23.82 -4.95
N ILE A 106 4.15 24.28 -3.71
CA ILE A 106 4.58 25.66 -3.44
C ILE A 106 5.93 25.95 -4.12
N CYS A 107 6.91 25.06 -3.96
CA CYS A 107 8.21 25.18 -4.60
C CYS A 107 8.08 25.22 -6.14
N ALA A 108 7.25 24.35 -6.73
CA ALA A 108 7.01 24.35 -8.17
C ALA A 108 6.39 25.67 -8.66
N ILE A 109 5.40 26.22 -7.94
CA ILE A 109 4.79 27.52 -8.27
C ILE A 109 5.81 28.66 -8.17
N VAL A 110 6.64 28.67 -7.13
CA VAL A 110 7.69 29.70 -6.95
C VAL A 110 8.71 29.64 -8.09
N ILE A 111 9.20 28.44 -8.44
CA ILE A 111 10.15 28.25 -9.54
C ILE A 111 9.52 28.64 -10.87
N TYR A 112 8.26 28.25 -11.12
CA TYR A 112 7.53 28.65 -12.32
C TYR A 112 7.41 30.17 -12.41
N LYS A 113 7.05 30.84 -11.31
CA LYS A 113 6.91 32.29 -11.27
C LYS A 113 8.24 33.01 -11.50
N ASP A 114 9.34 32.54 -10.90
CA ASP A 114 10.69 33.09 -11.14
C ASP A 114 11.13 32.89 -12.59
N SER A 115 10.82 31.73 -13.18
CA SER A 115 11.13 31.41 -14.57
C SER A 115 10.28 32.23 -15.56
N SER A 116 8.99 32.44 -15.28
CA SER A 116 8.11 33.30 -16.10
C SER A 116 8.51 34.78 -16.02
N LEU A 117 8.98 35.27 -14.87
CA LEU A 117 9.49 36.64 -14.71
C LEU A 117 10.78 36.89 -15.51
N LYS A 118 11.62 35.87 -15.70
CA LYS A 118 12.83 35.97 -16.53
C LYS A 118 12.54 35.91 -18.03
N ILE A 119 11.47 35.25 -18.46
CA ILE A 119 11.11 35.10 -19.88
C ILE A 119 10.35 36.32 -20.41
N ASN A 120 9.66 37.09 -19.56
CA ASN A 120 8.98 38.32 -19.98
C ASN A 120 9.38 39.51 -19.08
N PRO A 121 10.55 40.13 -19.30
CA PRO A 121 10.94 41.37 -18.63
C PRO A 121 10.23 42.54 -19.31
N PHE A 122 8.96 42.76 -18.96
CA PHE A 122 8.25 44.02 -19.21
C PHE A 122 7.90 44.68 -17.89
#